data_AF-A0A1F6GXB5-F1
#
_entry.id   AF-A0A1F6GXB5-F1
#
_cell.length_a   1.000
_cell.length_b   1.000
_cell.length_c   1.000
_cell.angle_alpha   90.00
_cell.angle_beta   90.00
_cell.angle_gamma   90.00
#
_symmetry.space_group_name_H-M   'P 1'
#
loop_
_entity.id
_entity.type
_entity.pdbx_description
1 polymer ?
#
loop_
_entity_poly.entity_id
_entity_poly.type
_entity_poly.pdbx_seq_one_letter_code
_entity_poly.pdbx_strand_id
1 'polypeptide(L)'
;MNETVINRIKKLLALASHNPEPNEREAALAKAQQLMLEHRIEAAQLLEEDLKFVEGEPLEVKNSQGNKRKLVGWVVCEAADVGIVYQRHESWWRIRFVGRLEPVAFAGYLYPWLEGEYDRQWELFRLNERKARRVVNLAKRDHFHRGLTDGLLTKLAQGRKRVEQEHALILVSEAQQAMDWYCSWKPDLEDTPDLKEYKKEVNAYQGGREAAKDIRLNRQIPESQGAQRFLLGQNG
;
A
#
# COMPACT_ATOMS: atom_id res chain seq x y z
N MET A 1 19.90 -29.78 -1.03
CA MET A 1 19.37 -30.89 -1.87
C MET A 1 17.92 -30.67 -2.34
N ASN A 2 17.21 -29.62 -1.88
CA ASN A 2 15.80 -29.34 -2.24
C ASN A 2 15.62 -28.36 -3.43
N GLU A 3 16.59 -27.48 -3.69
CA GLU A 3 16.51 -26.42 -4.71
C GLU A 3 16.34 -26.95 -6.14
N THR A 4 17.00 -28.05 -6.48
CA THR A 4 16.91 -28.65 -7.83
C THR A 4 15.52 -29.23 -8.11
N VAL A 5 14.84 -29.73 -7.08
CA VAL A 5 13.48 -30.25 -7.17
C VAL A 5 12.48 -29.10 -7.27
N ILE A 6 12.63 -28.06 -6.42
CA ILE A 6 11.80 -26.84 -6.46
C ILE A 6 11.85 -26.18 -7.84
N ASN A 7 13.04 -26.01 -8.41
CA ASN A 7 13.20 -25.41 -9.75
C ASN A 7 12.57 -26.27 -10.85
N ARG A 8 12.55 -27.59 -10.68
CA ARG A 8 11.90 -28.50 -11.64
C ARG A 8 10.38 -28.43 -11.53
N ILE A 9 9.83 -28.31 -10.33
CA ILE A 9 8.40 -28.11 -10.09
C ILE A 9 7.95 -26.78 -10.69
N LYS A 10 8.68 -25.67 -10.44
CA LYS A 10 8.40 -24.34 -11.03
C LYS A 10 8.32 -24.38 -12.55
N LYS A 11 9.31 -25.03 -13.20
CA LYS A 11 9.34 -25.19 -14.66
C LYS A 11 8.15 -25.98 -15.20
N LEU A 12 7.70 -27.03 -14.50
CA LEU A 12 6.53 -27.81 -14.89
C LEU A 12 5.23 -27.03 -14.73
N LEU A 13 5.09 -26.22 -13.67
CA LEU A 13 3.94 -25.33 -13.47
C LEU A 13 3.88 -24.22 -14.53
N ALA A 14 5.02 -23.63 -14.88
CA ALA A 14 5.12 -22.67 -15.97
C ALA A 14 4.75 -23.29 -17.31
N LEU A 15 5.22 -24.51 -17.58
CA LEU A 15 4.87 -25.26 -18.80
C LEU A 15 3.37 -25.56 -18.85
N ALA A 16 2.77 -25.99 -17.74
CA ALA A 16 1.33 -26.23 -17.66
C ALA A 16 0.48 -24.96 -17.91
N SER A 17 1.01 -23.78 -17.56
CA SER A 17 0.28 -22.51 -17.68
C SER A 17 0.40 -21.89 -19.08
N HIS A 18 1.53 -22.07 -19.77
CA HIS A 18 1.85 -21.35 -21.00
C HIS A 18 1.90 -22.22 -22.27
N ASN A 19 1.78 -23.54 -22.16
CA ASN A 19 1.83 -24.42 -23.33
C ASN A 19 0.49 -24.41 -24.10
N PRO A 20 0.49 -24.18 -25.43
CA PRO A 20 -0.72 -24.19 -26.25
C PRO A 20 -1.36 -25.58 -26.41
N GLU A 21 -0.63 -26.67 -26.17
CA GLU A 21 -1.13 -28.05 -26.34
C GLU A 21 -1.79 -28.55 -25.03
N PRO A 22 -3.08 -28.96 -25.04
CA PRO A 22 -3.82 -29.36 -23.84
C PRO A 22 -3.27 -30.59 -23.10
N ASN A 23 -2.88 -31.63 -23.82
CA ASN A 23 -2.37 -32.88 -23.24
C ASN A 23 -1.02 -32.66 -22.54
N GLU A 24 -0.15 -31.82 -23.10
CA GLU A 24 1.13 -31.45 -22.52
C GLU A 24 0.96 -30.59 -21.27
N ARG A 25 -0.07 -29.74 -21.22
CA ARG A 25 -0.42 -28.99 -20.00
C ARG A 25 -0.85 -29.92 -18.87
N GLU A 26 -1.76 -30.85 -19.15
CA GLU A 26 -2.25 -31.83 -18.17
C GLU A 26 -1.12 -32.73 -17.67
N ALA A 27 -0.28 -33.23 -18.58
CA ALA A 27 0.88 -34.06 -18.22
C ALA A 27 1.90 -33.29 -17.36
N ALA A 28 2.17 -32.02 -17.69
CA ALA A 28 3.08 -31.16 -16.91
C ALA A 28 2.53 -30.87 -15.51
N LEU A 29 1.23 -30.58 -15.39
CA LEU A 29 0.57 -30.33 -14.11
C LEU A 29 0.56 -31.58 -13.22
N ALA A 30 0.20 -32.74 -13.78
CA ALA A 30 0.21 -34.00 -13.06
C ALA A 30 1.62 -34.34 -12.54
N LYS A 31 2.65 -34.08 -13.35
CA LYS A 31 4.03 -34.32 -12.94
C LYS A 31 4.51 -33.34 -11.86
N ALA A 32 4.09 -32.08 -11.91
CA ALA A 32 4.38 -31.10 -10.87
C ALA A 32 3.75 -31.51 -9.53
N GLN A 33 2.47 -31.90 -9.54
CA GLN A 33 1.75 -32.37 -8.34
C GLN A 33 2.38 -33.63 -7.75
N GLN A 34 2.78 -34.59 -8.59
CA GLN A 34 3.48 -35.79 -8.16
C GLN A 34 4.79 -35.44 -7.41
N LEU A 35 5.61 -34.56 -7.97
CA LEU A 35 6.88 -34.15 -7.35
C LEU A 35 6.67 -33.37 -6.04
N MET A 36 5.62 -32.55 -5.97
CA MET A 36 5.25 -31.86 -4.72
C MET A 36 4.91 -32.85 -3.61
N LEU A 37 4.15 -33.91 -3.91
CA LEU A 37 3.78 -34.96 -2.96
C LEU A 37 5.00 -35.80 -2.53
N GLU A 38 5.82 -36.24 -3.49
CA GLU A 38 7.01 -37.07 -3.23
C GLU A 38 8.00 -36.38 -2.30
N HIS A 39 8.14 -35.07 -2.43
CA HIS A 39 9.12 -34.27 -1.67
C HIS A 39 8.50 -33.49 -0.50
N ARG A 40 7.19 -33.64 -0.24
CA ARG A 40 6.43 -32.89 0.78
C ARG A 40 6.61 -31.37 0.65
N ILE A 41 6.63 -30.88 -0.60
CA ILE A 41 6.80 -29.47 -0.92
C ILE A 41 5.42 -28.83 -1.00
N GLU A 42 5.17 -27.85 -0.14
CA GLU A 42 3.94 -27.05 -0.17
C GLU A 42 4.03 -25.97 -1.24
N ALA A 43 2.88 -25.56 -1.80
CA ALA A 43 2.83 -24.51 -2.81
C ALA A 43 3.48 -23.19 -2.35
N ALA A 44 3.44 -22.89 -1.05
CA ALA A 44 4.09 -21.72 -0.46
C ALA A 44 5.63 -21.73 -0.61
N GLN A 45 6.25 -22.91 -0.61
CA GLN A 45 7.70 -23.06 -0.77
C GLN A 45 8.17 -22.89 -2.22
N LEU A 46 7.23 -22.97 -3.18
CA LEU A 46 7.52 -22.76 -4.60
C LEU A 46 7.58 -21.28 -4.98
N LEU A 47 7.19 -20.38 -4.08
CA LEU A 47 7.15 -18.94 -4.35
C LEU A 47 8.47 -18.23 -4.04
N GLU A 48 9.47 -18.91 -3.48
CA GLU A 48 10.71 -18.29 -2.95
C GLU A 48 11.48 -17.32 -3.89
N GLU A 49 11.26 -17.38 -5.20
CA GLU A 49 11.91 -16.44 -6.15
C GLU A 49 11.11 -15.17 -6.45
N ASP A 50 9.80 -15.16 -6.22
CA ASP A 50 8.92 -13.97 -6.37
C ASP A 50 8.80 -13.17 -5.05
N LEU A 51 9.47 -13.62 -3.98
CA LEU A 51 9.33 -13.08 -2.62
C LEU A 51 10.39 -12.02 -2.25
N LYS A 52 10.81 -11.13 -3.15
CA LYS A 52 11.70 -10.02 -2.77
C LYS A 52 10.91 -8.78 -2.36
N PHE A 53 11.17 -8.30 -1.14
CA PHE A 53 10.77 -6.94 -0.76
C PHE A 53 11.63 -5.92 -1.51
N VAL A 54 11.05 -4.78 -1.81
CA VAL A 54 11.69 -3.65 -2.50
C VAL A 54 11.47 -2.35 -1.74
N GLU A 55 12.39 -1.41 -1.93
CA GLU A 55 12.24 0.00 -1.56
C GLU A 55 11.75 0.77 -2.79
N GLY A 56 10.64 1.49 -2.67
CA GLY A 56 10.10 2.32 -3.74
C GLY A 56 10.87 3.62 -3.95
N GLU A 57 10.65 4.24 -5.11
CA GLU A 57 11.19 5.56 -5.41
C GLU A 57 10.81 6.60 -4.34
N PRO A 58 11.75 7.48 -3.94
CA PRO A 58 11.48 8.46 -2.91
C PRO A 58 10.52 9.55 -3.38
N LEU A 59 9.53 9.86 -2.54
CA LEU A 59 8.65 11.01 -2.69
C LEU A 59 9.13 12.16 -1.81
N GLU A 60 9.23 13.36 -2.37
CA GLU A 60 9.60 14.56 -1.62
C GLU A 60 8.37 15.35 -1.21
N VAL A 61 8.22 15.58 0.10
CA VAL A 61 7.05 16.24 0.68
C VAL A 61 7.49 17.44 1.52
N LYS A 62 6.92 18.62 1.25
CA LYS A 62 7.30 19.87 1.94
C LYS A 62 7.03 19.80 3.45
N ASN A 63 7.88 20.44 4.26
CA ASN A 63 7.68 20.51 5.72
C ASN A 63 6.36 21.19 6.14
N SER A 64 5.86 22.13 5.32
CA SER A 64 4.60 22.86 5.54
C SER A 64 3.34 21.99 5.57
N GLN A 65 3.46 20.73 5.13
CA GLN A 65 2.41 19.72 5.13
C GLN A 65 2.02 19.26 6.55
N GLY A 66 2.87 19.49 7.55
CA GLY A 66 2.58 19.17 8.95
C GLY A 66 2.15 17.71 9.12
N ASN A 67 1.11 17.46 9.92
CA ASN A 67 0.61 16.11 10.19
C ASN A 67 -0.04 15.43 8.98
N LYS A 68 -0.43 16.18 7.93
CA LYS A 68 -1.13 15.63 6.76
C LYS A 68 -0.32 14.50 6.12
N ARG A 69 1.02 14.63 6.01
CA ARG A 69 1.90 13.59 5.43
C ARG A 69 1.81 12.24 6.14
N LYS A 70 1.70 12.26 7.47
CA LYS A 70 1.59 11.04 8.29
C LYS A 70 0.22 10.41 8.14
N LEU A 71 -0.82 11.24 8.12
CA LEU A 71 -2.20 10.81 7.95
C LEU A 71 -2.46 10.19 6.57
N VAL A 72 -1.96 10.81 5.51
CA VAL A 72 -2.02 10.26 4.14
C VAL A 72 -1.20 8.97 4.06
N GLY A 73 0.03 8.98 4.59
CA GLY A 73 0.89 7.80 4.62
C GLY A 73 0.24 6.60 5.30
N TRP A 74 -0.44 6.81 6.43
CA TRP A 74 -1.16 5.74 7.13
C TRP A 74 -2.25 5.11 6.25
N VAL A 75 -3.11 5.91 5.61
CA VAL A 75 -4.14 5.37 4.72
C VAL A 75 -3.52 4.60 3.55
N VAL A 76 -2.40 5.08 3.00
CA VAL A 76 -1.71 4.38 1.90
C VAL A 76 -1.14 3.05 2.36
N CYS A 77 -0.49 2.98 3.53
CA CYS A 77 0.03 1.73 4.08
C CYS A 77 -1.08 0.69 4.27
N GLU A 78 -2.22 1.11 4.81
CA GLU A 78 -3.37 0.23 5.06
C GLU A 78 -4.06 -0.23 3.77
N ALA A 79 -4.09 0.63 2.74
CA ALA A 79 -4.70 0.32 1.45
C ALA A 79 -3.81 -0.58 0.58
N ALA A 80 -2.49 -0.38 0.63
CA ALA A 80 -1.53 -1.08 -0.22
C ALA A 80 -0.82 -2.25 0.47
N ASP A 81 -0.93 -2.39 1.79
CA ASP A 81 -0.17 -3.36 2.59
C ASP A 81 1.35 -3.17 2.48
N VAL A 82 1.81 -1.95 2.75
CA VAL A 82 3.24 -1.56 2.68
C VAL A 82 3.69 -0.90 3.97
N GLY A 83 4.99 -0.99 4.25
CA GLY A 83 5.68 -0.14 5.21
C GLY A 83 5.98 1.24 4.65
N ILE A 84 6.23 2.21 5.52
CA ILE A 84 6.62 3.58 5.16
C ILE A 84 7.80 4.06 6.00
N VAL A 85 8.75 4.69 5.33
CA VAL A 85 9.94 5.29 5.95
C VAL A 85 9.91 6.80 5.73
N TYR A 86 10.12 7.55 6.80
CA TYR A 86 10.19 9.01 6.79
C TYR A 86 11.62 9.47 7.10
N GLN A 87 12.24 10.18 6.16
CA GLN A 87 13.55 10.79 6.35
C GLN A 87 13.41 12.31 6.34
N ARG A 88 13.83 12.97 7.42
CA ARG A 88 13.75 14.42 7.54
C ARG A 88 14.91 15.10 6.83
N HIS A 89 14.61 16.15 6.08
CA HIS A 89 15.56 17.14 5.61
C HIS A 89 15.16 18.54 6.09
N GLU A 90 16.00 19.55 5.85
CA GLU A 90 15.83 20.90 6.41
C GLU A 90 14.46 21.53 6.05
N SER A 91 14.03 21.41 4.79
CA SER A 91 12.81 22.05 4.26
C SER A 91 11.76 21.06 3.72
N TRP A 92 12.07 19.77 3.72
CA TRP A 92 11.23 18.71 3.17
C TRP A 92 11.45 17.37 3.88
N TRP A 93 10.59 16.41 3.60
CA TRP A 93 10.68 15.01 4.01
C TRP A 93 10.83 14.14 2.78
N ARG A 94 11.72 13.17 2.85
CA ARG A 94 11.72 12.04 1.92
C ARG A 94 10.84 10.95 2.49
N ILE A 95 9.90 10.46 1.70
CA ILE A 95 9.04 9.33 2.03
C ILE A 95 9.37 8.19 1.10
N ARG A 96 9.49 6.98 1.63
CA ARG A 96 9.66 5.75 0.83
C ARG A 96 8.71 4.68 1.32
N PHE A 97 8.15 3.93 0.39
CA PHE A 97 7.34 2.76 0.70
C PHE A 97 8.19 1.50 0.57
N VAL A 98 7.90 0.52 1.41
CA VAL A 98 8.63 -0.75 1.45
C VAL A 98 7.63 -1.91 1.45
N GLY A 99 7.85 -2.90 0.60
CA GLY A 99 6.90 -4.00 0.45
C GLY A 99 7.19 -4.82 -0.81
N ARG A 100 6.18 -5.54 -1.30
CA ARG A 100 6.24 -6.19 -2.62
C ARG A 100 6.21 -5.13 -3.73
N LEU A 101 6.70 -5.50 -4.92
CA LEU A 101 6.85 -4.56 -6.04
C LEU A 101 5.54 -3.87 -6.43
N GLU A 102 4.46 -4.61 -6.62
CA GLU A 102 3.17 -4.08 -7.07
C GLU A 102 2.50 -3.22 -5.98
N PRO A 103 2.41 -3.66 -4.71
CA PRO A 103 2.02 -2.81 -3.57
C PRO A 103 2.80 -1.50 -3.45
N VAL A 104 4.13 -1.54 -3.57
CA VAL A 104 4.97 -0.35 -3.47
C VAL A 104 4.73 0.60 -4.64
N ALA A 105 4.61 0.09 -5.86
CA ALA A 105 4.27 0.90 -7.03
C ALA A 105 2.89 1.54 -6.88
N PHE A 106 1.91 0.78 -6.39
CA PHE A 106 0.57 1.28 -6.10
C PHE A 106 0.58 2.36 -5.02
N ALA A 107 1.35 2.17 -3.94
CA ALA A 107 1.50 3.16 -2.87
C ALA A 107 2.13 4.48 -3.38
N GLY A 108 3.15 4.38 -4.24
CA GLY A 108 3.79 5.52 -4.90
C GLY A 108 2.82 6.33 -5.77
N TYR A 109 1.88 5.67 -6.43
CA TYR A 109 0.80 6.33 -7.19
C TYR A 109 -0.30 6.91 -6.27
N LEU A 110 -0.71 6.13 -5.27
CA LEU A 110 -1.84 6.46 -4.40
C LEU A 110 -1.56 7.68 -3.50
N TYR A 111 -0.34 7.79 -2.98
CA TYR A 111 0.04 8.85 -2.05
C TYR A 111 -0.17 10.28 -2.61
N PRO A 112 0.41 10.68 -3.76
CA PRO A 112 0.24 12.04 -4.29
C PRO A 112 -1.21 12.33 -4.69
N TRP A 113 -1.93 11.34 -5.22
CA TRP A 113 -3.35 11.48 -5.51
C TRP A 113 -4.17 11.75 -4.23
N LEU A 114 -3.93 10.96 -3.19
CA LEU A 114 -4.65 11.08 -1.92
C LEU A 114 -4.30 12.39 -1.20
N GLU A 115 -3.05 12.84 -1.29
CA GLU A 115 -2.64 14.14 -0.79
C GLU A 115 -3.44 15.29 -1.42
N GLY A 116 -3.61 15.26 -2.75
CA GLY A 116 -4.44 16.22 -3.48
C GLY A 116 -5.92 16.14 -3.08
N GLU A 117 -6.41 14.93 -2.82
CA GLU A 117 -7.80 14.74 -2.36
C GLU A 117 -8.02 15.29 -0.94
N TYR A 118 -7.05 15.14 -0.03
CA TYR A 118 -7.11 15.80 1.28
C TYR A 118 -7.20 17.33 1.15
N ASP A 119 -6.38 17.92 0.27
CA ASP A 119 -6.42 19.37 0.03
C ASP A 119 -7.76 19.82 -0.57
N ARG A 120 -8.28 19.06 -1.55
CA ARG A 120 -9.58 19.33 -2.17
C ARG A 120 -10.72 19.30 -1.16
N GLN A 121 -10.77 18.25 -0.34
CA GLN A 121 -11.82 18.06 0.67
C GLN A 121 -11.73 19.11 1.78
N TRP A 122 -10.51 19.45 2.21
CA TRP A 122 -10.31 20.55 3.14
C TRP A 122 -10.80 21.87 2.57
N GLU A 123 -10.53 22.16 1.29
CA GLU A 123 -10.98 23.41 0.67
C GLU A 123 -12.50 23.51 0.63
N LEU A 124 -13.19 22.43 0.27
CA LEU A 124 -14.65 22.38 0.30
C LEU A 124 -15.21 22.63 1.70
N PHE A 125 -14.66 21.96 2.71
CA PHE A 125 -15.04 22.17 4.10
C PHE A 125 -14.74 23.60 4.58
N ARG A 126 -13.56 24.12 4.26
CA ARG A 126 -13.11 25.48 4.60
C ARG A 126 -14.04 26.54 4.03
N LEU A 127 -14.46 26.40 2.77
CA LEU A 127 -15.39 27.33 2.13
C LEU A 127 -16.75 27.32 2.83
N ASN A 128 -17.25 26.15 3.24
CA ASN A 128 -18.49 26.04 3.99
C ASN A 128 -18.40 26.67 5.39
N GLU A 129 -17.29 26.47 6.10
CA GLU A 129 -17.05 27.11 7.39
C GLU A 129 -16.98 28.64 7.29
N ARG A 130 -16.32 29.16 6.24
CA ARG A 130 -16.28 30.59 5.95
C ARG A 130 -17.65 31.17 5.63
N LYS A 131 -18.45 30.47 4.81
CA LYS A 131 -19.85 30.86 4.52
C LYS A 131 -20.69 30.92 5.80
N ALA A 132 -20.45 29.98 6.73
CA ALA A 132 -21.07 29.96 8.05
C ALA A 132 -20.46 30.96 9.06
N ARG A 133 -19.53 31.83 8.63
CA ARG A 133 -18.81 32.81 9.47
C ARG A 133 -18.06 32.19 10.66
N ARG A 134 -17.62 30.93 10.52
CA ARG A 134 -16.85 30.21 11.55
C ARG A 134 -15.36 30.41 11.34
N VAL A 135 -14.62 30.38 12.46
CA VAL A 135 -13.15 30.50 12.44
C VAL A 135 -12.54 29.27 11.77
N VAL A 136 -11.58 29.52 10.88
CA VAL A 136 -10.74 28.52 10.22
C VAL A 136 -9.30 28.77 10.64
N ASN A 137 -8.66 27.76 11.22
CA ASN A 137 -7.26 27.82 11.64
C ASN A 137 -6.56 26.47 11.37
N LEU A 138 -5.25 26.40 11.66
CA LEU A 138 -4.44 25.21 11.42
C LEU A 138 -4.91 24.00 12.26
N ALA A 139 -5.31 24.22 13.51
CA ALA A 139 -5.81 23.14 14.37
C ALA A 139 -7.09 22.51 13.80
N LYS A 140 -7.98 23.34 13.25
CA LYS A 140 -9.22 22.88 12.59
C LYS A 140 -8.92 22.05 11.34
N ARG A 141 -7.93 22.47 10.54
CA ARG A 141 -7.44 21.69 9.39
C ARG A 141 -6.91 20.33 9.83
N ASP A 142 -6.10 20.28 10.89
CA ASP A 142 -5.54 19.04 11.40
C ASP A 142 -6.62 18.10 11.93
N HIS A 143 -7.63 18.61 12.64
CA HIS A 143 -8.78 17.80 13.08
C HIS A 143 -9.63 17.29 11.91
N PHE A 144 -9.83 18.11 10.87
CA PHE A 144 -10.50 17.68 9.65
C PHE A 144 -9.75 16.54 8.97
N HIS A 145 -8.44 16.68 8.76
CA HIS A 145 -7.63 15.62 8.15
C HIS A 145 -7.66 14.33 8.98
N ARG A 146 -7.60 14.41 10.32
CA ARG A 146 -7.74 13.22 11.18
C ARG A 146 -9.08 12.52 11.01
N GLY A 147 -10.17 13.28 10.93
CA GLY A 147 -11.49 12.73 10.67
C GLY A 147 -11.58 12.07 9.29
N LEU A 148 -10.97 12.69 8.28
CA LEU A 148 -10.88 12.15 6.93
C LEU A 148 -10.13 10.81 6.90
N THR A 149 -8.98 10.74 7.56
CA THR A 149 -8.20 9.51 7.76
C THR A 149 -9.03 8.42 8.42
N ASP A 150 -9.66 8.71 9.56
CA ASP A 150 -10.48 7.74 10.30
C ASP A 150 -11.63 7.19 9.43
N GLY A 151 -12.30 8.06 8.66
CA GLY A 151 -13.33 7.65 7.72
C GLY A 151 -12.80 6.73 6.60
N LEU A 152 -11.61 7.01 6.07
CA LEU A 152 -10.97 6.19 5.03
C LEU A 152 -10.50 4.83 5.58
N LEU A 153 -9.86 4.81 6.75
CA LEU A 153 -9.44 3.57 7.41
C LEU A 153 -10.63 2.68 7.75
N THR A 154 -11.72 3.27 8.25
CA THR A 154 -12.97 2.54 8.49
C THR A 154 -13.49 1.87 7.21
N LYS A 155 -13.47 2.59 6.08
CA LYS A 155 -13.89 2.05 4.78
C LYS A 155 -13.00 0.89 4.32
N LEU A 156 -11.69 1.03 4.46
CA LEU A 156 -10.72 -0.02 4.10
C LEU A 156 -10.94 -1.26 4.94
N ALA A 157 -11.07 -1.12 6.27
CA ALA A 157 -11.35 -2.23 7.16
C ALA A 157 -12.68 -2.94 6.84
N GLN A 158 -13.73 -2.18 6.49
CA GLN A 158 -15.00 -2.75 6.05
C GLN A 158 -14.89 -3.48 4.71
N GLY A 159 -14.12 -2.95 3.76
CA GLY A 159 -13.84 -3.60 2.48
C GLY A 159 -13.09 -4.91 2.68
N ARG A 160 -12.04 -4.91 3.52
CA ARG A 160 -11.26 -6.09 3.87
C ARG A 160 -12.14 -7.19 4.46
N LYS A 161 -12.96 -6.86 5.47
CA LYS A 161 -13.88 -7.81 6.10
C LYS A 161 -14.88 -8.42 5.12
N ARG A 162 -15.38 -7.65 4.14
CA ARG A 162 -16.30 -8.17 3.10
C ARG A 162 -15.60 -9.20 2.23
N VAL A 163 -14.39 -8.90 1.74
CA VAL A 163 -13.62 -9.83 0.92
C VAL A 163 -13.30 -11.12 1.69
N GLU A 164 -12.87 -11.01 2.95
CA GLU A 164 -12.58 -12.17 3.82
C GLU A 164 -13.83 -13.05 4.01
N GLN A 165 -15.01 -12.44 4.20
CA GLN A 165 -16.27 -13.16 4.35
C GLN A 165 -16.78 -13.79 3.05
N GLU A 166 -16.69 -13.05 1.93
CA GLU A 166 -17.18 -13.50 0.62
C GLU A 166 -16.33 -14.64 0.03
N HIS A 167 -15.01 -14.61 0.29
CA HIS A 167 -14.07 -15.57 -0.29
C HIS A 167 -13.53 -16.61 0.70
N ALA A 168 -13.92 -16.53 1.99
CA ALA A 168 -13.39 -17.36 3.06
C ALA A 168 -11.84 -17.37 3.12
N LEU A 169 -11.22 -16.24 2.79
CA LEU A 169 -9.78 -16.05 2.79
C LEU A 169 -9.35 -15.26 4.04
N ILE A 170 -8.17 -15.55 4.57
CA ILE A 170 -7.49 -14.72 5.57
C ILE A 170 -6.42 -13.91 4.85
N LEU A 171 -6.54 -12.58 4.87
CA LEU A 171 -5.54 -11.69 4.31
C LEU A 171 -4.42 -11.48 5.33
N VAL A 172 -3.25 -12.08 5.06
CA VAL A 172 -2.05 -11.88 5.88
C VAL A 172 -1.33 -10.63 5.40
N SER A 173 -1.11 -9.67 6.31
CA SER A 173 -0.32 -8.48 6.04
C SER A 173 1.17 -8.80 6.03
N GLU A 174 1.90 -8.31 5.04
CA GLU A 174 3.36 -8.45 4.94
C GLU A 174 4.12 -7.16 5.28
N ALA A 175 3.41 -6.06 5.59
CA ALA A 175 4.01 -4.74 5.82
C ALA A 175 5.07 -4.74 6.93
N GLN A 176 4.86 -5.47 8.03
CA GLN A 176 5.84 -5.56 9.12
C GLN A 176 7.09 -6.33 8.67
N GLN A 177 6.93 -7.43 7.93
CA GLN A 177 8.06 -8.22 7.43
C GLN A 177 8.89 -7.40 6.43
N ALA A 178 8.23 -6.58 5.62
CA ALA A 178 8.90 -5.64 4.72
C ALA A 178 9.72 -4.58 5.48
N MET A 179 9.18 -4.06 6.58
CA MET A 179 9.90 -3.12 7.45
C MET A 179 11.08 -3.78 8.16
N ASP A 180 10.92 -5.00 8.68
CA ASP A 180 12.01 -5.74 9.32
C ASP A 180 13.14 -6.02 8.32
N TRP A 181 12.78 -6.40 7.08
CA TRP A 181 13.71 -6.52 5.96
C TRP A 181 14.44 -5.20 5.70
N TYR A 182 13.74 -4.06 5.65
CA TYR A 182 14.37 -2.76 5.43
C TYR A 182 15.37 -2.39 6.53
N CYS A 183 14.96 -2.53 7.79
CA CYS A 183 15.76 -2.18 8.95
C CYS A 183 17.01 -3.07 9.08
N SER A 184 16.97 -4.31 8.58
CA SER A 184 18.11 -5.23 8.66
C SER A 184 19.38 -4.75 7.91
N TRP A 185 19.22 -3.90 6.88
CA TRP A 185 20.35 -3.33 6.12
C TRP A 185 20.45 -1.80 6.20
N LYS A 186 19.54 -1.14 6.93
CA LYS A 186 19.59 0.29 7.27
C LYS A 186 19.26 0.56 8.74
N PRO A 187 20.21 0.32 9.66
CA PRO A 187 19.97 0.40 11.10
C PRO A 187 19.81 1.82 11.66
N ASP A 188 20.18 2.87 10.92
CA ASP A 188 20.20 4.26 11.40
C ASP A 188 18.84 4.99 11.28
N LEU A 189 17.74 4.24 11.19
CA LEU A 189 16.40 4.83 11.19
C LEU A 189 15.96 5.14 12.63
N GLU A 190 15.86 6.43 12.94
CA GLU A 190 15.18 6.87 14.17
C GLU A 190 13.65 6.75 13.98
N ASP A 191 12.99 6.15 14.96
CA ASP A 191 11.53 6.14 15.04
C ASP A 191 11.00 7.56 15.05
N THR A 192 10.17 7.91 14.06
CA THR A 192 9.45 9.17 14.11
C THR A 192 8.39 9.12 15.21
N PRO A 193 8.36 10.08 16.15
CA PRO A 193 7.41 10.06 17.26
C PRO A 193 5.96 10.04 16.75
N ASP A 194 5.12 9.31 17.47
CA ASP A 194 3.70 9.13 17.18
C ASP A 194 2.94 10.45 17.00
N LEU A 195 1.82 10.37 16.29
CA LEU A 195 0.86 11.47 16.19
C LEU A 195 0.34 11.82 17.59
N LYS A 196 0.87 12.89 18.21
CA LYS A 196 0.39 13.39 19.50
C LYS A 196 -1.14 13.53 19.50
N GLU A 197 -1.79 13.04 20.56
CA GLU A 197 -3.20 13.27 20.78
C GLU A 197 -3.45 14.73 21.16
N TYR A 198 -4.45 15.34 20.52
CA TYR A 198 -4.91 16.70 20.84
C TYR A 198 -6.41 16.68 21.11
N LYS A 199 -6.88 17.68 21.86
CA LYS A 199 -8.30 17.91 22.12
C LYS A 199 -9.04 18.13 20.81
N LYS A 200 -9.87 17.15 20.42
CA LYS A 200 -10.59 17.12 19.14
C LYS A 200 -11.59 18.28 19.03
N GLU A 201 -11.52 19.06 17.95
CA GLU A 201 -12.64 19.93 17.55
C GLU A 201 -13.65 19.05 16.80
N VAL A 202 -14.82 18.85 17.41
CA VAL A 202 -15.77 17.82 17.02
C VAL A 202 -16.33 18.06 15.61
N ASN A 203 -16.62 19.31 15.24
CA ASN A 203 -17.23 19.63 13.95
C ASN A 203 -16.28 19.36 12.78
N ALA A 204 -15.02 19.78 12.89
CA ALA A 204 -14.00 19.54 11.88
C ALA A 204 -13.70 18.05 11.72
N TYR A 205 -13.56 17.33 12.84
CA TYR A 205 -13.38 15.89 12.82
C TYR A 205 -14.55 15.18 12.12
N GLN A 206 -15.79 15.52 12.47
CA GLN A 206 -16.98 14.94 11.83
C GLN A 206 -17.07 15.32 10.35
N GLY A 207 -16.77 16.58 10.00
CA GLY A 207 -16.71 17.03 8.61
C GLY A 207 -15.69 16.24 7.79
N GLY A 208 -14.53 15.93 8.36
CA GLY A 208 -13.53 15.06 7.74
C GLY A 208 -14.05 13.63 7.52
N ARG A 209 -14.65 13.02 8.55
CA ARG A 209 -15.25 11.68 8.41
C ARG A 209 -16.32 11.62 7.34
N GLU A 210 -17.14 12.68 7.22
CA GLU A 210 -18.18 12.73 6.21
C GLU A 210 -17.58 12.86 4.81
N ALA A 211 -16.60 13.75 4.62
CA ALA A 211 -15.88 13.91 3.36
C ALA A 211 -15.22 12.61 2.88
N ALA A 212 -14.80 11.74 3.81
CA ALA A 212 -14.26 10.43 3.49
C ALA A 212 -15.24 9.58 2.66
N LYS A 213 -16.56 9.76 2.83
CA LYS A 213 -17.60 9.01 2.12
C LYS A 213 -17.56 9.23 0.60
N ASP A 214 -17.14 10.41 0.16
CA ASP A 214 -17.10 10.78 -1.25
C ASP A 214 -15.84 10.25 -1.97
N ILE A 215 -14.81 9.90 -1.22
CA ILE A 215 -13.56 9.35 -1.76
C ILE A 215 -13.76 7.87 -2.11
N ARG A 216 -13.42 7.52 -3.36
CA ARG A 216 -13.35 6.15 -3.87
C ARG A 216 -11.90 5.80 -4.18
N LEU A 217 -11.26 5.01 -3.31
CA LEU A 217 -9.85 4.60 -3.45
C LEU A 217 -9.62 3.71 -4.68
N ASN A 218 -10.66 3.01 -5.18
CA ASN A 218 -10.56 2.05 -6.28
C ASN A 218 -10.77 2.68 -7.68
N ARG A 219 -10.96 4.01 -7.78
CA ARG A 219 -11.52 4.59 -9.02
C ARG A 219 -10.49 4.83 -10.14
N GLN A 220 -9.18 4.76 -9.89
CA GLN A 220 -8.18 5.00 -10.93
C GLN A 220 -6.94 4.13 -10.69
N ILE A 221 -6.95 2.90 -11.19
CA ILE A 221 -5.76 2.39 -11.85
C ILE A 221 -5.95 2.80 -13.31
N PRO A 222 -5.22 3.78 -13.86
CA PRO A 222 -5.29 4.03 -15.28
C PRO A 222 -4.82 2.76 -16.00
N GLU A 223 -5.69 2.12 -16.77
CA GLU A 223 -5.32 1.08 -17.75
C GLU A 223 -4.40 1.63 -18.88
N SER A 224 -3.96 2.89 -18.79
CA SER A 224 -3.23 3.57 -19.84
C SER A 224 -1.76 3.77 -19.49
N GLN A 225 -0.89 3.04 -20.20
CA GLN A 225 0.48 3.39 -20.61
C GLN A 225 1.57 3.56 -19.54
N GLY A 226 1.25 3.55 -18.24
CA GLY A 226 2.25 3.61 -17.16
C GLY A 226 2.89 2.26 -16.81
N ALA A 227 2.13 1.16 -16.91
CA ALA A 227 2.60 -0.17 -16.51
C ALA A 227 3.74 -0.70 -17.41
N GLN A 228 3.74 -0.35 -18.71
CA GLN A 228 4.80 -0.77 -19.64
C GLN A 228 6.12 0.00 -19.45
N ARG A 229 6.10 1.19 -18.86
CA ARG A 229 7.33 1.94 -18.54
C ARG A 229 7.97 1.52 -17.21
N PHE A 230 7.20 0.97 -16.29
CA PHE A 230 7.69 0.51 -14.99
C PHE A 230 8.28 -0.91 -15.02
N LEU A 231 7.86 -1.75 -15.96
CA LEU A 231 8.34 -3.15 -16.08
C LEU A 231 9.64 -3.30 -16.88
N LEU A 232 10.09 -2.26 -17.58
CA LEU A 232 11.35 -2.27 -18.32
C LEU A 232 12.33 -1.33 -17.62
N GLY A 233 13.02 -1.87 -16.62
CA GLY A 233 14.29 -1.31 -16.18
C GLY A 233 15.19 -1.16 -17.40
N GLN A 234 15.40 0.07 -17.84
CA GLN A 234 16.37 0.37 -18.87
C GLN A 234 17.61 1.00 -18.24
N ASN A 235 18.68 0.22 -18.34
CA ASN A 235 20.07 0.61 -18.17
C ASN A 235 20.34 1.98 -18.80
N GLY A 236 21.01 2.82 -18.02
CA GLY A 236 21.75 4.00 -18.44
C GLY A 236 22.82 4.30 -17.40
#